data_AF-A0A507ZFL3-F1
#
_entry.id   AF-A0A507ZFL3-F1
#
_cell.length_a   1.000
_cell.length_b   1.000
_cell.length_c   1.000
_cell.angle_alpha   90.00
_cell.angle_beta   90.00
_cell.angle_gamma   90.00
#
_symmetry.space_group_name_H-M   'P 1'
#
loop_
_entity.id
_entity.type
_entity.pdbx_description
1 polymer ?
#
loop_
_entity_poly.entity_id
_entity_poly.type
_entity_poly.pdbx_seq_one_letter_code
_entity_poly.pdbx_strand_id
1 'polypeptide(L)'
;MNAYNPKKHNRKSIRLKGYDYAQAGLYFVTLCVQNRKAIFGGIHEGKMHLNLLGRIAEQEWRNTAEIRKNCSLGPFIIMPNHFHAIISIDYTIKPSETIGEFKSPSQSLGAIIRGYKGATTKKIKSLYRTGELQFAPTGKSDSRMGRFNSRTGELQFAPTEEFAPTDKSALPAIDLSKSIWQRNYWDHIIRNEKAHYNIANYIINNPAKWEADKFKT
;
A
#
# COMPACT_ATOMS: atom_id res chain seq x y z
N MET A 1 -27.07 9.46 -19.53
CA MET A 1 -26.52 9.52 -18.16
C MET A 1 -27.36 8.59 -17.29
N ASN A 2 -26.77 7.58 -16.64
CA ASN A 2 -27.54 6.68 -15.78
C ASN A 2 -27.92 7.40 -14.49
N ALA A 3 -29.23 7.47 -14.20
CA ALA A 3 -29.76 8.12 -13.01
C ALA A 3 -29.23 7.48 -11.73
N TYR A 4 -28.73 8.30 -10.80
CA TYR A 4 -28.23 7.87 -9.50
C TYR A 4 -29.37 7.23 -8.69
N ASN A 5 -29.27 5.93 -8.39
CA ASN A 5 -30.24 5.22 -7.57
C ASN A 5 -29.72 5.04 -6.13
N PRO A 6 -30.18 5.85 -5.16
CA PRO A 6 -29.71 5.79 -3.77
C PRO A 6 -30.05 4.47 -3.06
N LYS A 7 -31.04 3.70 -3.52
CA LYS A 7 -31.39 2.37 -2.96
C LYS A 7 -30.41 1.27 -3.41
N LYS A 8 -29.72 1.43 -4.55
CA LYS A 8 -28.66 0.52 -5.04
C LYS A 8 -27.27 0.87 -4.51
N HIS A 9 -27.06 2.13 -4.08
CA HIS A 9 -25.76 2.65 -3.63
C HIS A 9 -25.75 2.98 -2.13
N ASN A 10 -26.35 2.10 -1.31
CA ASN A 10 -26.40 2.27 0.13
C ASN A 10 -25.05 1.86 0.77
N ARG A 11 -24.07 2.76 0.70
CA ARG A 11 -22.72 2.54 1.22
C ARG A 11 -22.72 2.71 2.74
N LYS A 12 -22.54 1.61 3.48
CA LYS A 12 -22.14 1.69 4.90
C LYS A 12 -20.64 1.98 4.98
N SER A 13 -20.28 3.11 5.60
CA SER A 13 -18.88 3.38 5.95
C SER A 13 -18.48 2.50 7.13
N ILE A 14 -17.32 1.84 7.02
CA ILE A 14 -16.70 1.08 8.13
C ILE A 14 -15.86 1.97 9.05
N ARG A 15 -15.61 3.22 8.64
CA ARG A 15 -14.82 4.17 9.43
C ARG A 15 -15.55 4.58 10.70
N LEU A 16 -14.78 4.86 11.75
CA LEU A 16 -15.31 5.40 12.99
C LEU A 16 -15.98 6.75 12.74
N LYS A 17 -17.28 6.84 13.04
CA LYS A 17 -18.06 8.06 12.85
C LYS A 17 -17.52 9.18 13.76
N GLY A 18 -17.37 10.37 13.20
CA GLY A 18 -16.89 11.55 13.95
C GLY A 18 -15.38 11.62 14.17
N TYR A 19 -14.61 10.60 13.77
CA TYR A 19 -13.16 10.62 13.89
C TYR A 19 -12.51 11.35 12.72
N ASP A 20 -11.58 12.27 13.00
CA ASP A 20 -10.79 12.95 11.97
C ASP A 20 -9.59 12.09 11.56
N TYR A 21 -9.66 11.53 10.36
CA TYR A 21 -8.58 10.72 9.78
C TYR A 21 -7.42 11.54 9.21
N ALA A 22 -7.40 12.86 9.38
CA ALA A 22 -6.25 13.72 9.11
C ALA A 22 -5.47 14.10 10.39
N GLN A 23 -5.98 13.72 11.56
CA GLN A 23 -5.28 13.97 12.82
C GLN A 23 -4.07 13.04 12.99
N ALA A 24 -3.11 13.52 13.78
CA ALA A 24 -1.94 12.72 14.14
C ALA A 24 -2.34 11.41 14.83
N GLY A 25 -1.67 10.32 14.48
CA GLY A 25 -1.95 9.00 15.03
C GLY A 25 -1.49 7.85 14.14
N LEU A 26 -1.58 6.64 14.68
CA LEU A 26 -1.21 5.41 13.98
C LEU A 26 -2.44 4.70 13.43
N TYR A 27 -2.34 4.25 12.19
CA TYR A 27 -3.41 3.59 11.47
C TYR A 27 -2.91 2.28 10.87
N PHE A 28 -3.60 1.18 11.18
CA PHE A 28 -3.45 -0.07 10.47
C PHE A 28 -4.41 -0.07 9.28
N VAL A 29 -3.93 -0.40 8.09
CA VAL A 29 -4.75 -0.49 6.86
C VAL A 29 -4.64 -1.86 6.21
N THR A 30 -5.73 -2.28 5.56
CA THR A 30 -5.79 -3.44 4.69
C THR A 30 -6.42 -3.07 3.36
N LEU A 31 -5.71 -3.32 2.26
CA LEU A 31 -6.18 -3.09 0.90
C LEU A 31 -6.23 -4.42 0.16
N CYS A 32 -7.37 -4.77 -0.44
CA CYS A 32 -7.48 -5.99 -1.25
C CYS A 32 -7.45 -5.65 -2.75
N VAL A 33 -6.83 -6.54 -3.54
CA VAL A 33 -6.94 -6.56 -5.00
C VAL A 33 -8.39 -6.83 -5.39
N GLN A 34 -8.82 -6.27 -6.52
CA GLN A 34 -10.14 -6.50 -7.09
C GLN A 34 -10.37 -8.00 -7.29
N ASN A 35 -11.51 -8.50 -6.79
CA ASN A 35 -11.85 -9.93 -6.77
C ASN A 35 -10.81 -10.82 -6.07
N ARG A 36 -9.94 -10.24 -5.22
CA ARG A 36 -8.91 -10.95 -4.44
C ARG A 36 -7.99 -11.84 -5.29
N LYS A 37 -7.73 -11.44 -6.54
CA LYS A 37 -6.79 -12.14 -7.42
C LYS A 37 -5.35 -12.02 -6.91
N ALA A 38 -4.62 -13.13 -6.91
CA ALA A 38 -3.20 -13.20 -6.57
C ALA A 38 -2.33 -12.67 -7.73
N ILE A 39 -2.11 -11.35 -7.79
CA ILE A 39 -1.40 -10.69 -8.89
C ILE A 39 -0.01 -10.18 -8.50
N PHE A 40 0.31 -10.10 -7.21
CA PHE A 40 1.55 -9.50 -6.73
C PHE A 40 2.69 -10.49 -6.52
N GLY A 41 2.44 -11.79 -6.72
CA GLY A 41 3.42 -12.83 -6.53
C GLY A 41 2.81 -14.08 -5.87
N GLY A 42 3.67 -14.90 -5.27
CA GLY A 42 3.30 -16.15 -4.62
C GLY A 42 3.94 -16.28 -3.24
N ILE A 43 3.44 -17.24 -2.47
CA ILE A 43 4.01 -17.61 -1.17
C ILE A 43 4.74 -18.94 -1.37
N HIS A 44 6.03 -18.98 -1.04
CA HIS A 44 6.84 -20.19 -1.06
C HIS A 44 7.53 -20.32 0.30
N GLU A 45 7.45 -21.51 0.92
CA GLU A 45 8.03 -21.77 2.24
C GLU A 45 7.67 -20.72 3.33
N GLY A 46 6.42 -20.24 3.30
CA GLY A 46 5.92 -19.24 4.22
C GLY A 46 6.49 -17.83 4.02
N LYS A 47 7.20 -17.58 2.92
CA LYS A 47 7.74 -16.26 2.54
C LYS A 47 7.01 -15.72 1.32
N MET A 48 6.89 -14.40 1.25
CA MET A 48 6.35 -13.72 0.08
C MET A 48 7.44 -13.54 -0.98
N HIS A 49 7.17 -14.03 -2.20
CA HIS A 49 7.98 -13.80 -3.39
C HIS A 49 7.24 -12.84 -4.31
N LEU A 50 7.72 -11.59 -4.37
CA LEU A 50 7.13 -10.56 -5.21
C LEU A 50 7.46 -10.77 -6.68
N ASN A 51 6.44 -10.76 -7.51
CA ASN A 51 6.63 -10.57 -8.94
C ASN A 51 6.81 -9.08 -9.27
N LEU A 52 6.86 -8.76 -10.56
CA LEU A 52 7.07 -7.37 -10.97
C LEU A 52 5.96 -6.41 -10.51
N LEU A 53 4.71 -6.84 -10.48
CA LEU A 53 3.59 -6.00 -10.00
C LEU A 53 3.67 -5.78 -8.49
N GLY A 54 4.08 -6.82 -7.74
CA GLY A 54 4.31 -6.72 -6.30
C GLY A 54 5.39 -5.69 -5.96
N ARG A 55 6.48 -5.66 -6.75
CA ARG A 55 7.54 -4.65 -6.59
C ARG A 55 7.07 -3.23 -6.90
N ILE A 56 6.22 -3.04 -7.91
CA ILE A 56 5.59 -1.72 -8.15
C ILE A 56 4.77 -1.31 -6.92
N ALA A 57 3.98 -2.23 -6.37
CA ALA A 57 3.16 -1.96 -5.20
C ALA A 57 4.01 -1.64 -3.95
N GLU A 58 5.12 -2.34 -3.75
CA GLU A 58 6.08 -2.03 -2.68
C GLU A 58 6.73 -0.65 -2.88
N GLN A 59 7.27 -0.38 -4.07
CA GLN A 59 8.00 0.86 -4.33
C GLN A 59 7.10 2.09 -4.19
N GLU A 60 5.85 2.01 -4.67
CA GLU A 60 4.89 3.11 -4.50
C GLU A 60 4.48 3.31 -3.03
N TRP A 61 4.53 2.26 -2.22
CA TRP A 61 4.30 2.40 -0.79
C TRP A 61 5.46 3.16 -0.15
N ARG A 62 6.70 2.77 -0.44
CA ARG A 62 7.90 3.48 0.06
C ARG A 62 7.92 4.95 -0.37
N ASN A 63 7.59 5.22 -1.64
CA ASN A 63 7.47 6.57 -2.20
C ASN A 63 6.39 7.43 -1.51
N THR A 64 5.46 6.82 -0.77
CA THR A 64 4.45 7.57 -0.01
C THR A 64 5.08 8.48 1.03
N ALA A 65 6.14 8.03 1.72
CA ALA A 65 6.88 8.84 2.70
C ALA A 65 7.69 9.95 2.03
N GLU A 66 8.31 9.67 0.88
CA GLU A 66 9.11 10.65 0.14
C GLU A 66 8.27 11.85 -0.32
N ILE A 67 7.02 11.59 -0.75
CA ILE A 67 6.12 12.64 -1.24
C ILE A 67 5.46 13.42 -0.09
N ARG A 68 5.35 12.82 1.11
CA ARG A 68 4.55 13.36 2.21
C ARG A 68 5.38 13.53 3.48
N LYS A 69 5.67 14.78 3.80
CA LYS A 69 6.48 15.16 4.97
C LYS A 69 5.82 14.86 6.33
N ASN A 70 4.51 14.60 6.37
CA ASN A 70 3.74 14.45 7.60
C ASN A 70 3.33 13.00 7.91
N CYS A 71 3.91 12.02 7.20
CA CYS A 71 3.64 10.62 7.49
C CYS A 71 4.90 9.77 7.50
N SER A 72 4.91 8.80 8.41
CA SER A 72 5.95 7.80 8.53
C SER A 72 5.37 6.41 8.28
N LEU A 73 6.14 5.54 7.64
CA LEU A 73 5.72 4.17 7.32
C LEU A 73 6.19 3.22 8.42
N GLY A 74 5.25 2.46 8.98
CA GLY A 74 5.55 1.34 9.87
C GLY A 74 5.70 0.02 9.12
N PRO A 75 5.64 -1.12 9.84
CA PRO A 75 5.62 -2.45 9.23
C PRO A 75 4.53 -2.57 8.16
N PHE A 76 4.89 -3.19 7.04
CA PHE A 76 3.95 -3.49 5.96
C PHE A 76 4.32 -4.80 5.29
N ILE A 77 3.35 -5.42 4.61
CA ILE A 77 3.56 -6.61 3.78
C ILE A 77 2.64 -6.55 2.56
N ILE A 78 3.22 -6.78 1.38
CA ILE A 78 2.47 -7.06 0.16
C ILE A 78 2.22 -8.57 0.15
N MET A 79 0.96 -8.99 0.16
CA MET A 79 0.55 -10.38 0.02
C MET A 79 0.13 -10.63 -1.44
N PRO A 80 -0.05 -11.89 -1.88
CA PRO A 80 -0.37 -12.18 -3.28
C PRO A 80 -1.57 -11.38 -3.82
N ASN A 81 -2.60 -11.18 -2.99
CA ASN A 81 -3.86 -10.54 -3.38
C ASN A 81 -4.32 -9.38 -2.48
N HIS A 82 -3.52 -8.98 -1.50
CA HIS A 82 -3.85 -7.90 -0.59
C HIS A 82 -2.59 -7.27 -0.01
N PHE A 83 -2.76 -6.22 0.77
CA PHE A 83 -1.68 -5.45 1.35
C PHE A 83 -2.08 -5.00 2.75
N HIS A 84 -1.14 -5.11 3.68
CA HIS A 84 -1.29 -4.69 5.06
C HIS A 84 -0.19 -3.69 5.41
N ALA A 85 -0.53 -2.62 6.13
CA ALA A 85 0.48 -1.67 6.60
C ALA A 85 0.04 -0.91 7.85
N ILE A 86 1.02 -0.56 8.67
CA ILE A 86 0.91 0.50 9.65
C ILE A 86 1.44 1.79 9.00
N ILE A 87 0.69 2.87 9.14
CA ILE A 87 1.11 4.22 8.75
C ILE A 87 0.83 5.19 9.89
N SER A 88 1.80 6.05 10.19
CA SER A 88 1.66 7.15 11.12
C SER A 88 1.37 8.44 10.34
N ILE A 89 0.39 9.21 10.81
CA ILE A 89 0.32 10.64 10.51
C ILE A 89 0.97 11.33 11.70
N ASP A 90 2.13 11.95 11.49
CA ASP A 90 2.96 12.45 12.60
C ASP A 90 2.47 13.82 13.10
N TYR A 91 1.93 14.61 12.18
CA TYR A 91 1.33 15.91 12.50
C TYR A 91 0.27 16.29 11.46
N THR A 92 -0.69 17.09 11.91
CA THR A 92 -1.73 17.66 11.03
C THR A 92 -1.18 18.86 10.29
N ILE A 93 -1.24 18.83 8.97
CA ILE A 93 -0.97 20.02 8.14
C ILE A 93 -2.28 20.81 8.05
N LYS A 94 -2.31 21.99 8.66
CA LYS A 94 -3.41 22.94 8.46
C LYS A 94 -3.38 23.44 7.01
N PRO A 95 -4.51 23.47 6.29
CA PRO A 95 -4.57 24.13 4.99
C PRO A 95 -4.14 25.59 5.16
N SER A 96 -3.31 26.13 4.24
CA SER A 96 -3.04 27.57 4.28
C SER A 96 -4.35 28.35 4.10
N GLU A 97 -4.50 29.44 4.85
CA GLU A 97 -5.70 30.30 4.97
C GLU A 97 -6.09 31.06 3.68
N THR A 98 -5.66 30.57 2.51
CA THR A 98 -6.06 31.14 1.23
C THR A 98 -7.55 30.86 1.00
N ILE A 99 -8.39 31.86 1.28
CA ILE A 99 -9.84 31.81 1.07
C ILE A 99 -10.11 31.74 -0.44
N GLY A 100 -10.88 30.74 -0.89
CA GLY A 100 -11.43 30.68 -2.26
C GLY A 100 -11.00 29.49 -3.12
N GLU A 101 -9.95 28.75 -2.77
CA GLU A 101 -9.54 27.56 -3.53
C GLU A 101 -10.03 26.25 -2.88
N PHE A 102 -10.70 25.41 -3.66
CA PHE A 102 -11.04 24.04 -3.24
C PHE A 102 -9.76 23.22 -3.05
N LYS A 103 -9.32 23.06 -1.79
CA LYS A 103 -8.23 22.15 -1.44
C LYS A 103 -8.79 20.77 -1.10
N SER A 104 -8.50 19.79 -1.95
CA SER A 104 -8.75 18.39 -1.62
C SER A 104 -8.01 18.03 -0.32
N PRO A 105 -8.59 17.25 0.61
CA PRO A 105 -7.97 16.89 1.89
C PRO A 105 -6.82 15.91 1.66
N SER A 106 -5.69 16.39 1.14
CA SER A 106 -4.53 15.65 0.63
C SER A 106 -3.78 14.86 1.70
N GLN A 107 -4.04 15.18 2.97
CA GLN A 107 -3.27 14.72 4.12
C GLN A 107 -4.02 13.71 5.00
N SER A 108 -5.30 13.44 4.73
CA SER A 108 -6.05 12.40 5.43
C SER A 108 -5.56 11.01 5.06
N LEU A 109 -5.73 10.02 5.95
CA LEU A 109 -5.48 8.60 5.64
C LEU A 109 -6.16 8.19 4.32
N GLY A 110 -7.39 8.67 4.09
CA GLY A 110 -8.12 8.41 2.84
C GLY A 110 -7.44 8.95 1.59
N ALA A 111 -6.77 10.08 1.70
CA ALA A 111 -6.03 10.68 0.59
C ALA A 111 -4.68 10.01 0.33
N ILE A 112 -4.00 9.61 1.40
CA ILE A 112 -2.78 8.82 1.30
C ILE A 112 -3.07 7.52 0.56
N ILE A 113 -4.08 6.76 1.04
CA ILE A 113 -4.47 5.49 0.43
C ILE A 113 -4.98 5.64 -1.00
N ARG A 114 -5.73 6.71 -1.30
CA ARG A 114 -6.16 7.00 -2.68
C ARG A 114 -4.96 7.28 -3.59
N GLY A 115 -4.00 8.07 -3.13
CA GLY A 115 -2.78 8.38 -3.88
C GLY A 115 -1.98 7.12 -4.18
N TYR A 116 -1.74 6.28 -3.16
CA TYR A 116 -1.07 4.99 -3.30
C TYR A 116 -1.78 4.10 -4.33
N LYS A 117 -3.09 3.84 -4.15
CA LYS A 117 -3.87 3.01 -5.08
C LYS A 117 -3.81 3.52 -6.53
N GLY A 118 -3.88 4.84 -6.70
CA GLY A 118 -3.82 5.49 -8.01
C GLY A 118 -2.44 5.35 -8.66
N ALA A 119 -1.37 5.60 -7.91
CA ALA A 119 0.00 5.52 -8.41
C ALA A 119 0.38 4.08 -8.81
N THR A 120 0.09 3.09 -7.94
CA THR A 120 0.30 1.67 -8.24
C THR A 120 -0.49 1.25 -9.49
N THR A 121 -1.78 1.62 -9.57
CA THR A 121 -2.62 1.30 -10.74
C THR A 121 -2.06 1.93 -12.02
N LYS A 122 -1.62 3.18 -11.97
CA LYS A 122 -1.04 3.89 -13.12
C LYS A 122 0.22 3.18 -13.62
N LYS A 123 1.16 2.86 -12.73
CA LYS A 123 2.42 2.18 -13.09
C LYS A 123 2.19 0.78 -13.64
N ILE A 124 1.31 -0.01 -13.01
CA ILE A 124 0.94 -1.33 -13.52
C ILE A 124 0.33 -1.20 -14.92
N LYS A 125 -0.66 -0.32 -15.12
CA LYS A 125 -1.27 -0.15 -16.46
C LYS A 125 -0.27 0.33 -17.50
N SER A 126 0.68 1.19 -17.12
CA SER A 126 1.76 1.63 -18.01
C SER A 126 2.62 0.45 -18.42
N LEU A 127 3.06 -0.39 -17.47
CA LEU A 127 3.86 -1.57 -17.74
C LEU A 127 3.19 -2.50 -18.77
N TYR A 128 1.89 -2.77 -18.64
CA TYR A 128 1.18 -3.61 -19.63
C TYR A 128 1.03 -2.95 -21.00
N ARG A 129 1.02 -1.62 -21.08
CA ARG A 129 0.86 -0.89 -22.35
C ARG A 129 2.18 -0.69 -23.09
N THR A 130 3.24 -0.36 -22.36
CA THR A 130 4.55 0.00 -22.95
C THR A 130 5.54 -1.16 -22.90
N GLY A 131 5.31 -2.15 -22.03
CA GLY A 131 6.28 -3.21 -21.75
C GLY A 131 7.52 -2.71 -20.99
N GLU A 132 7.53 -1.47 -20.50
CA GLU A 132 8.68 -0.87 -19.81
C GLU A 132 8.29 -0.39 -18.43
N LEU A 133 9.18 -0.62 -17.46
CA LEU A 133 9.07 -0.04 -16.14
C LEU A 133 9.57 1.40 -16.18
N GLN A 134 8.63 2.34 -16.18
CA GLN A 134 8.96 3.73 -15.89
C GLN A 134 9.11 3.93 -14.39
N PHE A 135 10.30 3.62 -13.85
CA PHE A 135 10.71 4.22 -12.60
C PHE A 135 11.09 5.68 -12.89
N ALA A 136 10.65 6.62 -12.05
CA ALA A 136 11.28 7.94 -12.08
C ALA A 136 12.79 7.71 -11.81
N PRO A 137 13.70 8.41 -12.52
CA PRO A 137 15.13 8.25 -12.27
C PRO A 137 15.39 8.67 -10.82
N THR A 138 15.64 7.69 -9.96
CA THR A 138 16.22 7.94 -8.65
C THR A 138 17.65 8.38 -8.92
N GLY A 139 17.94 9.66 -8.69
CA GLY A 139 19.28 10.20 -8.81
C GLY A 139 20.27 9.35 -8.01
N LYS A 140 21.40 9.05 -8.67
CA LYS A 140 22.60 8.35 -8.20
C LYS A 140 22.47 6.83 -8.00
N SER A 141 23.06 6.11 -8.95
CA SER A 141 23.66 4.81 -8.70
C SER A 141 24.70 4.94 -7.58
N ASP A 142 24.41 4.45 -6.38
CA ASP A 142 25.45 4.20 -5.38
C ASP A 142 25.74 2.69 -5.36
N SER A 143 26.93 2.35 -5.81
CA SER A 143 27.52 1.01 -5.89
C SER A 143 27.95 0.49 -4.52
N ARG A 144 27.15 0.76 -3.47
CA ARG A 144 27.43 0.33 -2.08
C ARG A 144 26.18 -0.25 -1.42
N MET A 145 25.62 -1.30 -2.02
CA MET A 145 24.66 -2.15 -1.33
C MET A 145 25.43 -3.29 -0.65
N GLY A 146 25.99 -2.99 0.52
CA GLY A 146 26.78 -3.96 1.28
C GLY A 146 27.72 -3.29 2.29
N ARG A 147 27.13 -2.75 3.37
CA ARG A 147 27.70 -2.55 4.73
C ARG A 147 26.84 -1.52 5.46
N PHE A 148 25.87 -1.99 6.24
CA PHE A 148 25.25 -1.19 7.29
C PHE A 148 25.98 -1.53 8.60
N ASN A 149 26.57 -0.52 9.24
CA ASN A 149 27.34 -0.68 10.47
C ASN A 149 26.53 -0.08 11.63
N SER A 150 26.10 -0.97 12.52
CA SER A 150 25.65 -0.83 13.90
C SER A 150 25.68 0.58 14.55
N ARG A 151 24.50 1.22 14.70
CA ARG A 151 24.09 1.96 15.93
C ARG A 151 22.69 2.61 15.97
N THR A 152 21.81 2.47 14.97
CA THR A 152 20.46 3.11 15.02
C THR A 152 19.40 2.31 14.28
N GLY A 153 18.31 1.95 14.99
CA GLY A 153 16.98 1.56 14.48
C GLY A 153 16.88 0.99 13.06
N GLU A 154 17.41 -0.20 12.83
CA GLU A 154 17.42 -0.84 11.50
C GLU A 154 16.02 -1.33 11.07
N LEU A 155 15.56 -0.81 9.93
CA LEU A 155 14.41 -1.29 9.15
C LEU A 155 14.83 -2.56 8.37
N GLN A 156 14.71 -3.73 8.99
CA GLN A 156 14.92 -5.04 8.35
C GLN A 156 13.59 -5.73 8.01
N PHE A 157 12.83 -5.26 7.02
CA PHE A 157 11.59 -5.96 6.64
C PHE A 157 11.31 -5.90 5.12
N ALA A 158 12.06 -6.69 4.35
CA ALA A 158 11.61 -7.39 3.13
C ALA A 158 12.66 -8.46 2.78
N PRO A 159 12.27 -9.71 2.44
CA PRO A 159 13.24 -10.74 2.10
C PRO A 159 13.91 -10.39 0.76
N THR A 160 15.23 -10.21 0.83
CA THR A 160 16.13 -10.13 -0.32
C THR A 160 16.39 -11.55 -0.80
N GLU A 161 15.65 -12.01 -1.80
CA GLU A 161 15.97 -13.22 -2.57
C GLU A 161 15.99 -12.84 -4.05
N GLU A 162 16.93 -13.45 -4.78
CA GLU A 162 17.35 -13.07 -6.13
C GLU A 162 16.21 -13.08 -7.16
N PHE A 163 16.36 -12.18 -8.14
CA PHE A 163 15.43 -11.98 -9.23
C PHE A 163 15.18 -13.27 -10.01
N ALA A 164 13.95 -13.80 -9.94
CA ALA A 164 13.41 -14.48 -11.11
C ALA A 164 13.21 -13.41 -12.19
N PRO A 165 13.93 -13.45 -13.33
CA PRO A 165 13.64 -12.57 -14.45
C PRO A 165 12.21 -12.90 -14.85
N THR A 166 11.28 -12.00 -14.53
CA THR A 166 9.90 -12.18 -14.99
C THR A 166 9.95 -11.89 -16.48
N ASP A 167 10.17 -12.93 -17.28
CA ASP A 167 9.77 -12.92 -18.67
C ASP A 167 8.36 -12.32 -18.72
N LYS A 168 8.13 -11.36 -19.62
CA LYS A 168 6.84 -10.67 -19.74
C LYS A 168 5.70 -11.67 -19.98
N SER A 169 6.02 -12.86 -20.50
CA SER A 169 5.12 -14.01 -20.65
C SER A 169 4.53 -14.52 -19.32
N ALA A 170 5.16 -14.24 -18.18
CA ALA A 170 4.75 -14.70 -16.85
C ALA A 170 3.93 -13.66 -16.05
N LEU A 171 3.59 -12.49 -16.64
CA LEU A 171 2.71 -11.53 -15.97
C LEU A 171 1.26 -12.06 -15.91
N PRO A 172 0.56 -11.89 -14.77
CA PRO A 172 -0.81 -12.37 -14.64
C PRO A 172 -1.76 -11.64 -15.59
N ALA A 173 -2.77 -12.33 -16.13
CA ALA A 173 -3.81 -11.69 -16.92
C ALA A 173 -4.70 -10.79 -16.02
N ILE A 174 -4.73 -9.48 -16.31
CA ILE A 174 -5.52 -8.49 -15.57
C ILE A 174 -6.42 -7.65 -16.49
N ASP A 175 -7.58 -7.24 -15.96
CA ASP A 175 -8.51 -6.36 -16.67
C ASP A 175 -8.08 -4.89 -16.52
N LEU A 176 -7.41 -4.37 -17.55
CA LEU A 176 -6.88 -2.99 -17.55
C LEU A 176 -7.97 -1.91 -17.61
N SER A 177 -9.23 -2.26 -17.87
CA SER A 177 -10.34 -1.29 -17.82
C SER A 177 -10.75 -0.97 -16.38
N LYS A 178 -10.46 -1.86 -15.43
CA LYS A 178 -10.84 -1.73 -14.02
C LYS A 178 -9.72 -1.18 -13.14
N SER A 179 -10.07 -0.85 -11.90
CA SER A 179 -9.10 -0.59 -10.84
C SER A 179 -8.45 -1.90 -10.41
N ILE A 180 -7.14 -1.87 -10.11
CA ILE A 180 -6.43 -3.01 -9.54
C ILE A 180 -6.92 -3.31 -8.13
N TRP A 181 -7.17 -2.25 -7.36
CA TRP A 181 -7.61 -2.34 -5.98
C TRP A 181 -9.13 -2.30 -5.87
N GLN A 182 -9.68 -2.97 -4.85
CA GLN A 182 -11.05 -2.73 -4.44
C GLN A 182 -11.28 -1.26 -4.08
N ARG A 183 -12.50 -0.77 -4.29
CA ARG A 183 -12.87 0.63 -4.03
C ARG A 183 -12.66 1.01 -2.56
N ASN A 184 -13.11 0.17 -1.63
CA ASN A 184 -12.92 0.38 -0.20
C ASN A 184 -11.60 -0.24 0.28
N TYR A 185 -11.21 0.11 1.49
CA TYR A 185 -10.12 -0.52 2.23
C TYR A 185 -10.53 -0.51 3.70
N TRP A 186 -9.98 -1.44 4.48
CA TRP A 186 -10.22 -1.50 5.92
C TRP A 186 -9.15 -0.71 6.66
N ASP A 187 -9.55 -0.02 7.72
CA ASP A 187 -8.66 0.73 8.59
C ASP A 187 -8.98 0.48 10.06
N HIS A 188 -7.98 0.65 10.92
CA HIS A 188 -8.10 0.58 12.36
C HIS A 188 -7.12 1.54 13.03
N ILE A 189 -7.62 2.31 13.99
CA ILE A 189 -6.82 3.27 14.75
C ILE A 189 -6.07 2.50 15.85
N ILE A 190 -4.74 2.57 15.83
CA ILE A 190 -3.89 1.96 16.84
C ILE A 190 -3.77 2.92 18.02
N ARG A 191 -4.26 2.51 19.19
CA ARG A 191 -4.41 3.40 20.36
C ARG A 191 -3.40 3.15 21.48
N ASN A 192 -2.65 2.06 21.43
CA ASN A 192 -1.67 1.71 22.45
C ASN A 192 -0.57 0.80 21.88
N GLU A 193 0.51 0.69 22.63
CA GLU A 193 1.70 -0.08 22.28
C GLU A 193 1.41 -1.57 22.08
N LYS A 194 0.59 -2.17 22.95
CA LYS A 194 0.20 -3.59 22.82
C LYS A 194 -0.52 -3.87 21.50
N ALA A 195 -1.44 -2.99 21.10
CA ALA A 195 -2.12 -3.09 19.81
C ALA A 195 -1.14 -2.91 18.65
N HIS A 196 -0.22 -1.94 18.76
CA HIS A 196 0.84 -1.74 17.78
C HIS A 196 1.69 -3.01 17.59
N TYR A 197 2.21 -3.56 18.68
CA TYR A 197 3.02 -4.78 18.69
C TYR A 197 2.29 -5.98 18.07
N ASN A 198 1.04 -6.22 18.46
CA ASN A 198 0.24 -7.31 17.91
C ASN A 198 -0.01 -7.16 16.40
N ILE A 199 -0.28 -5.95 15.93
CA ILE A 199 -0.52 -5.70 14.50
C ILE A 199 0.79 -5.82 13.71
N ALA A 200 1.90 -5.27 14.22
CA ALA A 200 3.20 -5.43 13.61
C ALA A 200 3.57 -6.92 13.46
N ASN A 201 3.39 -7.71 14.52
CA ASN A 201 3.59 -9.15 14.48
C ASN A 201 2.63 -9.86 13.52
N TYR A 202 1.36 -9.45 13.47
CA TYR A 202 0.41 -9.97 12.50
C TYR A 202 0.94 -9.76 11.07
N ILE A 203 1.39 -8.55 10.75
CA ILE A 203 1.93 -8.18 9.44
C ILE A 203 3.14 -9.05 9.08
N ILE A 204 4.14 -9.11 9.96
CA ILE A 204 5.40 -9.83 9.72
C ILE A 204 5.16 -11.32 9.50
N ASN A 205 4.25 -11.92 10.26
CA ASN A 205 3.98 -13.36 10.22
C ASN A 205 2.87 -13.75 9.23
N ASN A 206 2.27 -12.78 8.53
CA ASN A 206 1.15 -13.06 7.64
C ASN A 206 1.51 -13.97 6.44
N PRO A 207 2.69 -13.83 5.80
CA PRO A 207 3.12 -14.74 4.74
C PRO A 207 3.08 -16.22 5.14
N ALA A 208 3.58 -16.55 6.34
CA ALA A 208 3.59 -17.92 6.87
C ALA A 208 2.18 -18.47 7.15
N LYS A 209 1.19 -17.58 7.28
CA LYS A 209 -0.21 -17.91 7.56
C LYS A 209 -1.09 -17.85 6.32
N TRP A 210 -0.50 -17.75 5.12
CA TRP A 210 -1.23 -17.56 3.87
C TRP A 210 -2.33 -18.62 3.63
N GLU A 211 -2.05 -19.89 3.94
CA GLU A 211 -3.01 -20.98 3.74
C GLU A 211 -4.30 -20.82 4.55
N ALA A 212 -4.21 -20.19 5.72
CA ALA A 212 -5.35 -19.90 6.60
C ALA A 212 -5.84 -18.44 6.48
N ASP A 213 -5.35 -17.68 5.51
CA ASP A 213 -5.64 -16.26 5.39
C ASP A 213 -7.09 -16.02 4.91
N LYS A 214 -7.84 -15.18 5.64
CA LYS A 214 -9.25 -14.88 5.34
C LYS A 214 -9.47 -14.15 4.01
N PHE A 215 -8.42 -13.57 3.43
CA PHE A 215 -8.43 -12.92 2.13
C PHE A 215 -7.98 -13.85 1.01
N LYS A 216 -7.38 -15.01 1.32
CA LYS A 216 -7.18 -16.08 0.34
C LYS A 216 -8.56 -16.62 -0.07
N THR A 217 -8.86 -16.55 -1.36
CA THR A 217 -10.13 -17.01 -1.97
C THR A 217 -9.84 -17.67 -3.28
#